data_AF-A0A2V5SI76-F1
#
_entry.id   AF-A0A2V5SI76-F1
#
_cell.length_a   1.000
_cell.length_b   1.000
_cell.length_c   1.000
_cell.angle_alpha   90.00
_cell.angle_beta   90.00
_cell.angle_gamma   90.00
#
_symmetry.space_group_name_H-M   'P 1'
#
loop_
_entity.id
_entity.type
_entity.pdbx_description
1 polymer ?
#
loop_
_entity_poly.entity_id
_entity_poly.type
_entity_poly.pdbx_seq_one_letter_code
_entity_poly.pdbx_strand_id
1 'polypeptide(L)'
;MRTRAPQFQVSEVASANSAGAIEREFKNARLRSNEGLMIKDPESFYSPGRRGMFWFKLKKELATLDVVVVAAELGHGKRNHVLSDYTFAVRDESTDELLPIGKAYSGLTDLEIAELTEHFKRNTILDRGRYREVKPDIVLEVAFNSIQPSTRHASGLALRFPRIKAIRRDKTVDAIDTLAYARQLAAEQHHQALS
;
A
#
# COMPACT_ATOMS: atom_id res chain seq x y z
N MET A 1 -2.34 -19.16 31.45
CA MET A 1 -0.89 -18.88 31.39
C MET A 1 -0.50 -18.72 29.93
N ARG A 2 -0.21 -17.50 29.44
CA ARG A 2 0.30 -17.30 28.07
C ARG A 2 1.80 -17.55 28.10
N THR A 3 2.25 -18.65 27.51
CA THR A 3 3.67 -18.94 27.31
C THR A 3 4.29 -17.82 26.48
N ARG A 4 5.27 -17.14 27.05
CA ARG A 4 6.01 -16.07 26.38
C ARG A 4 6.82 -16.71 25.26
N ALA A 5 6.69 -16.20 24.03
CA ALA A 5 7.48 -16.69 22.91
C ALA A 5 8.98 -16.57 23.22
N PRO A 6 9.82 -17.54 22.79
CA PRO A 6 11.25 -17.49 23.03
C PRO A 6 11.87 -16.24 22.37
N GLN A 7 12.90 -15.68 23.02
CA GLN A 7 13.58 -14.45 22.58
C GLN A 7 14.28 -14.62 21.23
N PHE A 8 14.67 -15.84 20.87
CA PHE A 8 15.29 -16.20 19.60
C PHE A 8 14.47 -17.29 18.90
N GLN A 9 14.27 -17.13 17.59
CA GLN A 9 13.56 -18.08 16.75
C GLN A 9 14.33 -18.30 15.46
N VAL A 10 14.35 -19.55 14.99
CA VAL A 10 14.87 -19.90 13.68
C VAL A 10 13.74 -19.73 12.68
N SER A 11 14.03 -19.21 11.49
CA SER A 11 13.05 -19.17 10.40
C SER A 11 12.65 -20.61 10.05
N GLU A 12 11.35 -20.83 9.87
CA GLU A 12 10.85 -22.07 9.31
C GLU A 12 11.42 -22.26 7.88
N VAL A 13 11.82 -23.49 7.56
CA VAL A 13 12.39 -23.87 6.27
C VAL A 13 11.59 -25.02 5.72
N ALA A 14 11.13 -24.89 4.47
CA ALA A 14 10.43 -25.93 3.74
C ALA A 14 11.11 -26.18 2.40
N SER A 15 11.33 -27.44 2.05
CA SER A 15 11.78 -27.83 0.72
C SER A 15 10.61 -27.75 -0.25
N ALA A 16 10.80 -27.08 -1.39
CA ALA A 16 9.81 -27.01 -2.45
C ALA A 16 10.45 -27.43 -3.77
N ASN A 17 9.81 -28.36 -4.48
CA ASN A 17 10.28 -28.94 -5.74
C ASN A 17 9.33 -28.64 -6.92
N SER A 18 8.35 -27.76 -6.72
CA SER A 18 7.40 -27.34 -7.74
C SER A 18 6.84 -25.95 -7.45
N ALA A 19 6.35 -25.27 -8.49
CA ALA A 19 5.67 -23.97 -8.34
C ALA A 19 4.45 -24.06 -7.40
N GLY A 20 3.68 -25.16 -7.47
CA GLY A 20 2.54 -25.38 -6.58
C GLY A 20 2.93 -25.54 -5.11
N ALA A 21 4.07 -26.19 -4.82
CA ALA A 21 4.62 -26.25 -3.45
C ALA A 21 5.04 -24.86 -2.95
N ILE A 22 5.71 -24.07 -3.79
CA ILE A 22 6.08 -22.69 -3.46
C ILE A 22 4.84 -21.84 -3.18
N GLU A 23 3.78 -21.96 -3.98
CA GLU A 23 2.55 -21.20 -3.78
C GLU A 23 1.83 -21.58 -2.48
N ARG A 24 1.81 -22.86 -2.11
CA ARG A 24 1.28 -23.31 -0.82
C ARG A 24 2.08 -22.71 0.34
N GLU A 25 3.41 -22.78 0.30
CA GLU A 25 4.24 -22.18 1.36
C GLU A 25 4.10 -20.66 1.42
N PHE A 26 3.89 -20.02 0.28
CA PHE A 26 3.62 -18.59 0.22
C PHE A 26 2.32 -18.25 0.95
N LYS A 27 1.23 -19.01 0.71
CA LYS A 27 -0.04 -18.86 1.43
C LYS A 27 0.14 -19.08 2.93
N ASN A 28 0.86 -20.13 3.33
CA ASN A 28 1.18 -20.39 4.74
C ASN A 28 1.94 -19.23 5.40
N ALA A 29 2.92 -18.64 4.70
CA ALA A 29 3.64 -17.47 5.19
C ALA A 29 2.71 -16.26 5.37
N ARG A 30 1.76 -16.05 4.45
CA ARG A 30 0.75 -14.98 4.55
C ARG A 30 -0.22 -15.18 5.72
N LEU A 31 -0.65 -16.41 6.00
CA LEU A 31 -1.46 -16.73 7.19
C LEU A 31 -0.75 -16.34 8.50
N ARG A 32 0.58 -16.49 8.52
CA ARG A 32 1.43 -16.04 9.63
C ARG A 32 1.74 -14.53 9.61
N SER A 33 1.06 -13.76 8.75
CA SER A 33 1.29 -12.33 8.53
C SER A 33 2.71 -11.97 8.07
N ASN A 34 3.43 -12.91 7.45
CA ASN A 34 4.73 -12.62 6.84
C ASN A 34 4.55 -11.95 5.47
N GLU A 35 5.57 -11.21 5.03
CA GLU A 35 5.52 -10.47 3.76
C GLU A 35 5.53 -11.38 2.53
N GLY A 36 6.22 -12.53 2.61
CA GLY A 36 6.41 -13.48 1.52
C GLY A 36 7.44 -14.54 1.87
N LEU A 37 8.13 -15.08 0.87
CA LEU A 37 9.16 -16.11 1.05
C LEU A 37 10.56 -15.58 0.68
N MET A 38 11.57 -16.10 1.37
CA MET A 38 12.94 -16.14 0.87
C MET A 38 13.14 -17.49 0.17
N ILE A 39 13.33 -17.48 -1.14
CA ILE A 39 13.67 -18.67 -1.91
C ILE A 39 15.19 -18.75 -2.00
N LYS A 40 15.74 -19.91 -1.68
CA LYS A 40 17.16 -20.18 -1.71
C LYS A 40 17.43 -21.47 -2.48
N ASP A 41 18.41 -21.42 -3.37
CA ASP A 41 19.02 -22.60 -3.95
C ASP A 41 19.81 -23.36 -2.86
N PRO A 42 19.45 -24.61 -2.53
CA PRO A 42 20.13 -25.38 -1.49
C PRO A 42 21.59 -25.71 -1.82
N GLU A 43 21.99 -25.67 -3.10
CA GLU A 43 23.38 -25.94 -3.54
C GLU A 43 24.22 -24.66 -3.60
N SER A 44 23.62 -23.49 -3.34
CA SER A 44 24.34 -22.21 -3.42
C SER A 44 25.22 -21.92 -2.21
N PHE A 45 26.42 -21.41 -2.47
CA PHE A 45 27.32 -20.93 -1.43
C PHE A 45 26.97 -19.50 -0.98
N TYR A 46 27.19 -19.23 0.30
CA TYR A 46 27.07 -17.87 0.83
C TYR A 46 28.14 -16.96 0.20
N SER A 47 27.69 -15.92 -0.51
CA SER A 47 28.55 -14.99 -1.24
C SER A 47 28.34 -13.55 -0.76
N PRO A 48 29.14 -13.05 0.20
CA PRO A 48 28.98 -11.71 0.75
C PRO A 48 29.00 -10.62 -0.33
N GLY A 49 28.05 -9.68 -0.27
CA GLY A 49 28.01 -8.50 -1.14
C GLY A 49 27.57 -8.75 -2.60
N ARG A 50 27.39 -10.01 -3.01
CA ARG A 50 26.96 -10.36 -4.38
C ARG A 50 25.44 -10.51 -4.43
N ARG A 51 24.78 -9.76 -5.32
CA ARG A 51 23.38 -9.99 -5.70
C ARG A 51 23.33 -11.00 -6.85
N GLY A 52 22.53 -12.05 -6.71
CA GLY A 52 22.35 -13.08 -7.73
C GLY A 52 21.01 -13.80 -7.55
N MET A 53 20.66 -14.69 -8.48
CA MET A 53 19.37 -15.38 -8.50
C MET A 53 19.31 -16.63 -7.60
N PHE A 54 20.40 -16.94 -6.88
CA PHE A 54 20.42 -18.05 -5.93
C PHE A 54 19.46 -17.80 -4.76
N TRP A 55 19.38 -16.56 -4.29
CA TRP A 55 18.58 -16.17 -3.14
C TRP A 55 17.72 -14.97 -3.53
N PHE A 56 16.40 -15.17 -3.62
CA PHE A 56 15.50 -14.09 -4.00
C PHE A 56 14.26 -14.06 -3.13
N LYS A 57 13.63 -12.88 -3.10
CA LYS A 57 12.40 -12.63 -2.34
C LYS A 57 11.23 -12.89 -3.26
N LEU A 58 10.38 -13.85 -2.91
CA LEU A 58 9.08 -13.99 -3.54
C LEU A 58 8.05 -13.22 -2.72
N LYS A 59 7.44 -12.23 -3.34
CA LYS A 59 6.33 -11.43 -2.80
C LYS A 59 5.26 -11.36 -3.90
N LYS A 60 3.99 -11.55 -3.55
CA LYS A 60 2.89 -11.25 -4.48
C LYS A 60 2.74 -9.73 -4.59
N GLU A 61 2.26 -9.29 -5.75
CA GLU A 61 1.91 -7.88 -5.94
C GLU A 61 0.94 -7.45 -4.83
N LEU A 62 1.18 -6.25 -4.32
CA LEU A 62 0.27 -5.60 -3.40
C LEU A 62 -1.05 -5.36 -4.12
N ALA A 63 -2.17 -5.60 -3.44
CA ALA A 63 -3.46 -5.14 -3.95
C ALA A 63 -3.41 -3.63 -4.14
N THR A 64 -4.07 -3.14 -5.18
CA THR A 64 -4.13 -1.72 -5.51
C THR A 64 -5.56 -1.21 -5.45
N LEU A 65 -5.68 0.08 -5.19
CA LEU A 65 -6.91 0.85 -5.38
C LEU A 65 -6.59 2.09 -6.21
N ASP A 66 -7.42 2.39 -7.19
CA ASP A 66 -7.43 3.67 -7.86
C ASP A 66 -8.23 4.65 -7.01
N VAL A 67 -7.57 5.67 -6.47
CA VAL A 67 -8.12 6.61 -5.49
C VAL A 67 -7.89 8.05 -5.93
N VAL A 68 -8.75 8.97 -5.50
CA VAL A 68 -8.57 10.41 -5.78
C VAL A 68 -7.92 11.13 -4.60
N VAL A 69 -7.00 12.06 -4.87
CA VAL A 69 -6.41 12.92 -3.85
C VAL A 69 -7.40 14.00 -3.43
N VAL A 70 -7.67 14.11 -2.13
CA VAL A 70 -8.58 15.11 -1.55
C VAL A 70 -7.86 16.16 -0.69
N ALA A 71 -6.66 15.82 -0.20
CA ALA A 71 -5.81 16.77 0.50
C ALA A 71 -4.33 16.45 0.30
N ALA A 72 -3.50 17.49 0.38
CA ALA A 72 -2.06 17.39 0.29
C ALA A 72 -1.37 18.15 1.43
N GLU A 73 -0.29 17.59 1.95
CA GLU A 73 0.49 18.15 3.05
C GLU A 73 1.96 18.32 2.65
N LEU A 74 2.60 19.33 3.24
CA LEU A 74 4.04 19.50 3.15
C LEU A 74 4.74 18.30 3.78
N GLY A 75 5.74 17.78 3.08
CA GLY A 75 6.55 16.67 3.56
C GLY A 75 7.37 17.01 4.81
N HIS A 76 8.18 16.05 5.22
CA HIS A 76 9.05 16.17 6.38
C HIS A 76 10.53 16.18 5.95
N GLY A 77 11.41 16.75 6.77
CA GLY A 77 12.85 16.81 6.50
C GLY A 77 13.17 17.50 5.17
N LYS A 78 13.89 16.81 4.27
CA LYS A 78 14.28 17.34 2.95
C LYS A 78 13.09 17.73 2.07
N ARG A 79 11.89 17.18 2.33
CA ARG A 79 10.66 17.45 1.56
C ARG A 79 9.73 18.48 2.23
N ASN A 80 10.22 19.25 3.21
CA ASN A 80 9.40 20.23 3.93
C ASN A 80 8.87 21.41 3.09
N HIS A 81 9.31 21.54 1.84
CA HIS A 81 8.95 22.61 0.91
C HIS A 81 8.07 22.13 -0.27
N VAL A 82 7.78 20.82 -0.34
CA VAL A 82 6.94 20.22 -1.38
C VAL A 82 5.73 19.52 -0.77
N LEU A 83 4.60 19.57 -1.49
CA LEU A 83 3.39 18.84 -1.12
C LEU A 83 3.60 17.39 -1.54
N SER A 84 3.90 16.52 -0.57
CA SER A 84 4.31 15.13 -0.83
C SER A 84 3.62 14.09 0.03
N ASP A 85 2.80 14.50 1.01
CA ASP A 85 1.91 13.64 1.77
C ASP A 85 0.49 13.78 1.22
N TYR A 86 -0.05 12.77 0.55
CA TYR A 86 -1.37 12.86 -0.10
C TYR A 86 -2.40 12.03 0.64
N THR A 87 -3.46 12.68 1.12
CA THR A 87 -4.66 12.03 1.63
C THR A 87 -5.59 11.75 0.46
N PHE A 88 -6.05 10.51 0.36
CA PHE A 88 -6.86 10.05 -0.77
C PHE A 88 -8.12 9.32 -0.30
N ALA A 89 -9.10 9.30 -1.20
CA ALA A 89 -10.45 8.83 -0.96
C ALA A 89 -10.92 7.84 -2.03
N VAL A 90 -11.86 7.00 -1.62
CA VAL A 90 -12.69 6.16 -2.49
C VAL A 90 -14.10 6.76 -2.54
N ARG A 91 -14.89 6.38 -3.55
CA ARG A 91 -16.28 6.82 -3.68
C ARG A 91 -17.22 5.92 -2.87
N ASP A 92 -18.11 6.51 -2.08
CA ASP A 92 -19.27 5.81 -1.53
C ASP A 92 -20.38 5.76 -2.59
N GLU A 93 -20.74 4.57 -3.05
CA GLU A 93 -21.74 4.40 -4.11
C GLU A 93 -23.15 4.79 -3.69
N SER A 94 -23.42 4.87 -2.38
CA SER A 94 -24.76 5.19 -1.86
C SER A 94 -25.02 6.69 -1.75
N THR A 95 -23.99 7.48 -1.45
CA THR A 95 -24.07 8.93 -1.24
C THR A 95 -23.34 9.75 -2.29
N ASP A 96 -22.53 9.09 -3.13
CA ASP A 96 -21.58 9.69 -4.06
C ASP A 96 -20.46 10.51 -3.38
N GLU A 97 -20.33 10.39 -2.05
CA GLU A 97 -19.31 11.12 -1.29
C GLU A 97 -17.91 10.50 -1.45
N LEU A 98 -16.89 11.36 -1.43
CA LEU A 98 -15.49 10.95 -1.39
C LEU A 98 -15.06 10.72 0.07
N LEU A 99 -14.85 9.47 0.43
CA LEU A 99 -14.50 9.08 1.80
C LEU A 99 -12.99 8.77 1.90
N PRO A 100 -12.23 9.53 2.71
CA PRO A 100 -10.81 9.25 2.93
C PRO A 100 -10.59 7.82 3.44
N ILE A 101 -9.57 7.14 2.90
CA ILE A 101 -9.23 5.76 3.28
C ILE A 101 -7.75 5.58 3.62
N GLY A 102 -6.94 6.62 3.40
CA GLY A 102 -5.54 6.60 3.78
C GLY A 102 -4.76 7.82 3.32
N LYS A 103 -3.45 7.75 3.54
CA LYS A 103 -2.48 8.74 3.13
C LYS A 103 -1.19 8.04 2.69
N ALA A 104 -0.54 8.52 1.63
CA ALA A 104 0.75 8.02 1.17
C ALA A 104 1.75 9.16 0.89
N TYR A 105 3.03 8.90 1.19
CA TYR A 105 4.16 9.82 1.01
C TYR A 105 5.29 9.27 0.15
N SER A 106 5.09 8.10 -0.44
CA SER A 106 6.14 7.35 -1.13
C SER A 106 5.61 6.71 -2.39
N GLY A 107 6.52 6.47 -3.35
CA GLY A 107 6.20 5.84 -4.63
C GLY A 107 6.37 6.75 -5.84
N LEU A 108 6.41 8.07 -5.63
CA LEU A 108 6.69 9.04 -6.70
C LEU A 108 8.16 9.45 -6.73
N THR A 109 8.62 9.77 -7.94
CA THR A 109 9.89 10.43 -8.21
C THR A 109 9.85 11.90 -7.77
N ASP A 110 11.02 12.51 -7.58
CA ASP A 110 11.08 13.93 -7.19
C ASP A 110 10.52 14.85 -8.28
N LEU A 111 10.62 14.46 -9.56
CA LEU A 111 10.00 15.19 -10.68
C LEU A 111 8.47 15.17 -10.57
N GLU A 112 7.87 13.99 -10.38
CA GLU A 112 6.42 13.86 -10.21
C GLU A 112 5.90 14.61 -8.98
N ILE A 113 6.65 14.59 -7.87
CA ILE A 113 6.31 15.34 -6.66
C ILE A 113 6.33 16.85 -6.94
N ALA A 114 7.31 17.35 -7.69
CA ALA A 114 7.38 18.76 -8.07
C ALA A 114 6.19 19.15 -8.95
N GLU A 115 5.85 18.33 -9.95
CA GLU A 115 4.67 18.53 -10.81
C GLU A 115 3.37 18.59 -9.99
N LEU A 116 3.15 17.60 -9.12
CA LEU A 116 1.96 17.55 -8.26
C LEU A 116 1.95 18.69 -7.24
N THR A 117 3.10 19.11 -6.73
CA THR A 117 3.19 20.27 -5.83
C THR A 117 2.66 21.52 -6.51
N GLU A 118 3.10 21.80 -7.75
CA GLU A 118 2.62 22.98 -8.49
C GLU A 118 1.16 22.83 -8.95
N HIS A 119 0.71 21.61 -9.23
CA HIS A 119 -0.72 21.34 -9.48
C HIS A 119 -1.58 21.65 -8.24
N PHE A 120 -1.24 21.07 -7.09
CA PHE A 120 -2.02 21.24 -5.86
C PHE A 120 -1.97 22.66 -5.32
N LYS A 121 -0.84 23.38 -5.49
CA LYS A 121 -0.77 24.81 -5.16
C LYS A 121 -1.77 25.64 -5.98
N ARG A 122 -1.95 25.33 -7.26
CA ARG A 122 -2.89 26.02 -8.15
C ARG A 122 -4.34 25.61 -7.91
N ASN A 123 -4.57 24.37 -7.49
CA ASN A 123 -5.90 23.79 -7.31
C ASN A 123 -6.25 23.56 -5.82
N THR A 124 -5.79 24.44 -4.94
CA THR A 124 -6.13 24.42 -3.51
C THR A 124 -7.52 25.01 -3.30
N ILE A 125 -8.40 24.27 -2.61
CA ILE A 125 -9.72 24.76 -2.16
C ILE A 125 -9.56 25.52 -0.85
N LEU A 126 -8.78 24.96 0.09
CA LEU A 126 -8.52 25.58 1.39
C LEU A 126 -7.06 25.39 1.79
N ASP A 127 -6.38 26.50 2.09
CA ASP A 127 -5.00 26.51 2.56
C ASP A 127 -4.94 26.72 4.08
N ARG A 128 -4.37 25.75 4.80
CA ARG A 128 -4.09 25.80 6.23
C ARG A 128 -2.58 25.72 6.52
N GLY A 129 -1.78 26.27 5.61
CA GLY A 129 -0.32 26.30 5.70
C GLY A 129 0.29 24.96 5.30
N ARG A 130 0.53 24.08 6.30
CA ARG A 130 1.13 22.75 6.04
C ARG A 130 0.16 21.76 5.41
N TYR A 131 -1.14 21.98 5.60
CA TYR A 131 -2.23 21.14 5.11
C TYR A 131 -3.07 21.92 4.11
N ARG A 132 -3.44 21.29 3.00
CA ARG A 132 -4.29 21.88 1.97
C ARG A 132 -5.36 20.90 1.55
N GLU A 133 -6.60 21.36 1.55
CA GLU A 133 -7.70 20.68 0.87
C GLU A 133 -7.60 21.07 -0.61
N VAL A 134 -7.63 20.09 -1.50
CA VAL A 134 -7.37 20.29 -2.93
C VAL A 134 -8.56 19.82 -3.75
N LYS A 135 -8.68 20.35 -4.97
CA LYS A 135 -9.65 19.85 -5.93
C LYS A 135 -9.37 18.36 -6.17
N PRO A 136 -10.38 17.48 -6.03
CA PRO A 136 -10.21 16.06 -6.28
C PRO A 136 -10.18 15.81 -7.78
N ASP A 137 -9.01 15.92 -8.41
CA ASP A 137 -8.83 15.70 -9.85
C ASP A 137 -7.59 14.86 -10.21
N ILE A 138 -6.76 14.53 -9.22
CA ILE A 138 -5.61 13.62 -9.39
C ILE A 138 -6.00 12.23 -8.90
N VAL A 139 -6.00 11.26 -9.83
CA VAL A 139 -6.18 9.84 -9.52
C VAL A 139 -4.83 9.15 -9.39
N LEU A 140 -4.68 8.37 -8.32
CA LEU A 140 -3.49 7.59 -8.02
C LEU A 140 -3.84 6.11 -7.93
N GLU A 141 -3.03 5.25 -8.55
CA GLU A 141 -3.02 3.82 -8.23
C GLU A 141 -2.20 3.65 -6.95
N VAL A 142 -2.84 3.23 -5.86
CA VAL A 142 -2.20 3.06 -4.55
C VAL A 142 -2.15 1.58 -4.20
N ALA A 143 -0.93 1.06 -4.11
CA ALA A 143 -0.63 -0.27 -3.62
C ALA A 143 -0.60 -0.30 -2.08
N PHE A 144 -1.10 -1.37 -1.45
CA PHE A 144 -1.11 -1.51 0.01
C PHE A 144 -0.97 -2.97 0.47
N ASN A 145 -0.56 -3.15 1.73
CA ASN A 145 -0.35 -4.48 2.31
C ASN A 145 -1.63 -5.15 2.78
N SER A 146 -2.52 -4.38 3.40
CA SER A 146 -3.84 -4.83 3.86
C SER A 146 -4.79 -3.66 4.10
N ILE A 147 -6.09 -3.94 4.15
CA ILE A 147 -7.15 -3.00 4.56
C ILE A 147 -7.67 -3.44 5.93
N GLN A 148 -7.84 -2.49 6.85
CA GLN A 148 -8.33 -2.76 8.20
C GLN A 148 -9.51 -1.87 8.57
N PRO A 149 -10.45 -2.33 9.42
CA PRO A 149 -11.45 -1.45 10.01
C PRO A 149 -10.82 -0.27 10.74
N SER A 150 -11.40 0.92 10.60
CA SER A 150 -10.88 2.15 11.20
C SER A 150 -12.03 3.05 11.65
N THR A 151 -11.96 3.55 12.89
CA THR A 151 -12.88 4.59 13.39
C THR A 151 -12.38 6.01 13.10
N ARG A 152 -11.16 6.16 12.55
CA ARG A 152 -10.53 7.46 12.26
C ARG A 152 -10.89 8.04 10.89
N HIS A 153 -11.38 7.19 10.00
CA HIS A 153 -11.70 7.55 8.62
C HIS A 153 -13.19 7.35 8.40
N ALA A 154 -13.83 8.30 7.71
CA ALA A 154 -15.27 8.25 7.42
C ALA A 154 -15.66 7.00 6.59
N SER A 155 -14.73 6.48 5.78
CA SER A 155 -14.90 5.20 5.06
C SER A 155 -15.10 3.99 5.98
N GLY A 156 -14.74 4.10 7.27
CA GLY A 156 -14.69 2.96 8.18
C GLY A 156 -13.50 2.03 7.93
N LEU A 157 -12.58 2.38 7.03
CA LEU A 157 -11.45 1.56 6.60
C LEU A 157 -10.13 2.36 6.62
N ALA A 158 -9.00 1.67 6.74
CA ALA A 158 -7.66 2.24 6.63
C ALA A 158 -6.74 1.31 5.84
N LEU A 159 -6.02 1.86 4.86
CA LEU A 159 -4.94 1.14 4.17
C LEU A 159 -3.68 1.05 5.04
N ARG A 160 -3.05 -0.13 5.06
CA ARG A 160 -1.75 -0.35 5.71
C ARG A 160 -0.61 -0.31 4.70
N PHE A 161 0.40 0.50 5.03
CA PHE A 161 1.58 0.75 4.18
C PHE A 161 1.22 1.15 2.74
N PRO A 162 0.28 2.10 2.54
CA PRO A 162 -0.06 2.56 1.20
C PRO A 162 1.15 3.23 0.52
N ARG A 163 1.35 2.90 -0.75
CA ARG A 163 2.42 3.41 -1.61
C ARG A 163 1.84 3.73 -2.97
N ILE A 164 2.21 4.87 -3.53
CA ILE A 164 1.74 5.29 -4.86
C ILE A 164 2.49 4.44 -5.89
N LYS A 165 1.75 3.70 -6.72
CA LYS A 165 2.32 2.88 -7.79
C LYS A 165 2.39 3.67 -9.10
N ALA A 166 1.36 4.47 -9.39
CA ALA A 166 1.30 5.30 -10.58
C ALA A 166 0.34 6.50 -10.41
N ILE A 167 0.60 7.58 -11.16
CA ILE A 167 -0.38 8.64 -11.40
C ILE A 167 -1.23 8.23 -12.59
N ARG A 168 -2.53 8.01 -12.38
CA ARG A 168 -3.47 7.47 -13.38
C ARG A 168 -4.04 8.58 -14.25
N ARG A 169 -3.21 9.12 -15.14
CA ARG A 169 -3.59 10.17 -16.10
C ARG A 169 -4.64 9.71 -17.12
N ASP A 170 -4.85 8.41 -17.23
CA ASP A 170 -5.87 7.75 -18.04
C ASP A 170 -7.25 7.70 -17.38
N LYS A 171 -7.36 8.01 -16.08
CA LYS A 171 -8.59 7.93 -15.30
C LYS A 171 -9.08 9.30 -14.83
N THR A 172 -10.39 9.43 -14.76
CA THR A 172 -11.08 10.54 -14.08
C THR A 172 -11.58 10.10 -12.70
N VAL A 173 -12.05 11.06 -11.91
CA VAL A 173 -12.59 10.85 -10.56
C VAL A 173 -13.78 9.87 -10.58
N ASP A 174 -14.53 9.81 -11.67
CA ASP A 174 -15.68 8.90 -11.82
C ASP A 174 -15.28 7.44 -12.04
N ALA A 175 -14.01 7.19 -12.37
CA ALA A 175 -13.45 5.86 -12.59
C ALA A 175 -12.58 5.35 -11.43
N ILE A 176 -12.65 6.02 -10.27
CA ILE A 176 -11.98 5.56 -9.04
C ILE A 176 -12.70 4.38 -8.43
N ASP A 177 -11.97 3.60 -7.65
CA ASP A 177 -12.53 2.50 -6.92
C ASP A 177 -13.45 2.96 -5.80
N THR A 178 -14.34 2.06 -5.42
CA THR A 178 -15.45 2.37 -4.54
C THR A 178 -15.28 1.78 -3.15
N LEU A 179 -16.12 2.23 -2.22
CA LEU A 179 -16.11 1.74 -0.85
C LEU A 179 -16.52 0.26 -0.80
N ALA A 180 -17.50 -0.19 -1.59
CA ALA A 180 -17.86 -1.60 -1.61
C ALA A 180 -16.73 -2.48 -2.13
N TYR A 181 -16.00 -2.04 -3.16
CA TYR A 181 -14.84 -2.79 -3.65
C TYR A 181 -13.72 -2.84 -2.60
N ALA A 182 -13.42 -1.73 -1.92
CA ALA A 182 -12.47 -1.73 -0.80
C ALA A 182 -12.90 -2.69 0.34
N ARG A 183 -14.21 -2.80 0.64
CA ARG A 183 -14.73 -3.78 1.60
C ARG A 183 -14.56 -5.22 1.13
N GLN A 184 -14.77 -5.48 -0.15
CA GLN A 184 -14.54 -6.81 -0.75
C GLN A 184 -13.07 -7.22 -0.61
N LEU A 185 -12.13 -6.33 -0.97
CA LEU A 185 -10.70 -6.59 -0.81
C LEU A 185 -10.32 -6.84 0.66
N ALA A 186 -10.91 -6.09 1.61
CA ALA A 186 -10.74 -6.34 3.04
C ALA A 186 -11.22 -7.74 3.45
N ALA A 187 -12.38 -8.17 2.97
CA ALA A 187 -12.96 -9.48 3.28
C ALA A 187 -12.12 -10.64 2.69
N GLU A 188 -11.66 -10.50 1.45
CA GLU A 188 -10.79 -11.49 0.79
C GLU A 188 -9.46 -11.66 1.55
N GLN A 189 -8.86 -10.55 1.99
CA GLN A 189 -7.64 -10.57 2.79
C GLN A 189 -7.84 -11.21 4.17
N HIS A 190 -9.00 -11.00 4.79
CA HIS A 190 -9.35 -11.64 6.07
C HIS A 190 -9.58 -13.14 5.92
N HIS A 191 -10.23 -13.58 4.84
CA HIS A 191 -10.43 -15.00 4.56
C HIS A 191 -9.08 -15.71 4.34
N GLN A 192 -8.19 -15.11 3.55
CA GLN A 192 -6.81 -15.59 3.34
C GLN A 192 -5.94 -15.59 4.61
N ALA A 193 -6.36 -14.91 5.69
CA ALA A 193 -5.66 -14.92 6.98
C ALA A 193 -6.19 -16.01 7.93
N LEU A 194 -7.37 -16.58 7.66
CA LEU A 194 -8.04 -17.59 8.49
C LEU A 194 -8.05 -19.01 7.91
N SER A 195 -7.73 -19.16 6.61
CA SER A 195 -7.73 -20.43 5.88
C SER A 195 -6.34 -21.04 5.73
#